data_AF-A0A8S3Z0X9-F1
#
_entry.id   AF-A0A8S3Z0X9-F1
#
_cell.length_a   1.000
_cell.length_b   1.000
_cell.length_c   1.000
_cell.angle_alpha   90.00
_cell.angle_beta   90.00
_cell.angle_gamma   90.00
#
_symmetry.space_group_name_H-M   'P 1'
#
loop_
_entity.id
_entity.type
_entity.pdbx_description
1 polymer ?
#
loop_
_entity_poly.entity_id
_entity_poly.type
_entity_poly.pdbx_seq_one_letter_code
_entity_poly.pdbx_strand_id
1 'polypeptide(L)'
;MSRAAGTLITTNNATYIPPRFMPGYRGYCPTIKFDYGETYGNQTAKYFQDYRSSVLTSAADPYSKGGSFPTLYSHNPDLVISNRTRTQDSRLLAPRYQLSNVDHNSKEELYQFNTLAQAHREHYTDKSGTVKSVDYFSIPESLEAQMKRKFPS
;
A
#
# COMPACT_ATOMS: atom_id res chain seq x y z
N MET A 1 -71.33 34.88 -41.01
CA MET A 1 -70.02 34.45 -40.45
C MET A 1 -70.28 33.74 -39.13
N SER A 2 -70.52 32.43 -39.16
CA SER A 2 -70.77 31.61 -37.98
C SER A 2 -69.46 31.36 -37.22
N ARG A 3 -69.48 31.56 -35.90
CA ARG A 3 -68.34 31.26 -35.01
C ARG A 3 -68.50 29.83 -34.48
N ALA A 4 -67.43 29.04 -34.54
CA ALA A 4 -67.43 27.64 -34.12
C ALA A 4 -67.61 27.49 -32.59
N ALA A 5 -68.24 26.39 -32.18
CA ALA A 5 -68.42 26.01 -30.78
C ALA A 5 -67.04 25.70 -30.16
N GLY A 6 -66.62 26.52 -29.17
CA GLY A 6 -65.38 26.29 -28.43
C GLY A 6 -64.57 27.53 -28.04
N THR A 7 -64.94 28.74 -28.49
CA THR A 7 -64.21 29.95 -28.08
C THR A 7 -64.65 30.42 -26.68
N LEU A 8 -63.91 30.01 -25.65
CA LEU A 8 -64.06 30.55 -24.29
C LEU A 8 -63.58 32.01 -24.26
N ILE A 9 -64.51 32.96 -24.20
CA ILE A 9 -64.18 34.37 -23.97
C ILE A 9 -64.04 34.58 -22.47
N THR A 10 -62.80 34.60 -21.96
CA THR A 10 -62.50 35.00 -20.59
C THR A 10 -62.21 36.50 -20.54
N THR A 11 -62.81 37.21 -19.58
CA THR A 11 -62.60 38.64 -19.34
C THR A 11 -61.36 38.92 -18.50
N ASN A 12 -60.69 37.87 -17.98
CA ASN A 12 -59.55 38.02 -17.09
C ASN A 12 -58.26 37.72 -17.87
N ASN A 13 -57.48 38.77 -18.15
CA ASN A 13 -56.08 38.61 -18.54
C ASN A 13 -55.36 37.90 -17.37
N ALA A 14 -54.86 36.69 -17.59
CA ALA A 14 -54.01 36.00 -16.62
C ALA A 14 -52.67 36.73 -16.52
N THR A 15 -52.61 37.78 -15.70
CA THR A 15 -51.37 38.50 -15.41
C THR A 15 -50.47 37.57 -14.62
N TYR A 16 -49.28 37.30 -15.14
CA TYR A 16 -48.24 36.56 -14.41
C TYR A 16 -47.98 37.20 -13.05
N ILE A 17 -48.28 36.49 -11.96
CA ILE A 17 -47.98 36.90 -10.59
C ILE A 17 -46.61 36.31 -10.23
N PRO A 18 -45.58 37.12 -9.93
CA PRO A 18 -44.29 36.61 -9.50
C PRO A 18 -44.45 35.69 -8.27
N PRO A 19 -43.76 34.54 -8.19
CA PRO A 19 -43.95 33.55 -7.12
C PRO A 19 -43.71 34.11 -5.70
N ARG A 20 -43.03 35.25 -5.61
CA ARG A 20 -42.78 36.01 -4.37
C ARG A 20 -44.05 36.64 -3.77
N PHE A 21 -45.08 36.85 -4.59
CA PHE A 21 -46.36 37.47 -4.21
C PHE A 21 -47.51 36.47 -4.13
N MET A 22 -47.29 35.19 -4.48
CA MET A 22 -48.26 34.15 -4.16
C MET A 22 -48.22 33.91 -2.64
N PRO A 23 -49.33 34.11 -1.90
CA PRO A 23 -49.37 33.77 -0.49
C PRO A 23 -49.05 32.28 -0.36
N GLY A 24 -47.89 31.97 0.22
CA GLY A 24 -47.42 30.59 0.34
C GLY A 24 -48.48 29.75 1.05
N TYR A 25 -49.00 28.75 0.35
CA TYR A 25 -50.07 27.87 0.82
C TYR A 25 -49.82 27.43 2.27
N ARG A 26 -50.65 27.91 3.20
CA ARG A 26 -50.65 27.53 4.64
C ARG A 26 -51.71 26.48 4.95
N GLY A 27 -52.33 25.88 3.93
CA GLY A 27 -53.36 24.86 4.08
C GLY A 27 -52.76 23.48 4.40
N TYR A 28 -53.63 22.50 4.62
CA TYR A 28 -53.23 21.12 4.85
C TYR A 28 -52.64 20.53 3.56
N CYS A 29 -51.33 20.29 3.54
CA CYS A 29 -50.71 19.40 2.56
C CYS A 29 -50.84 17.95 3.07
N PRO A 30 -51.62 17.09 2.40
CA PRO A 30 -51.57 15.66 2.65
C PRO A 30 -50.12 15.17 2.51
N THR A 31 -49.76 14.12 3.26
CA THR A 31 -48.45 13.45 3.28
C THR A 31 -47.25 14.20 3.83
N ILE A 32 -47.24 15.53 3.90
CA ILE A 32 -46.10 16.30 4.44
C ILE A 32 -45.74 15.92 5.89
N LYS A 33 -46.73 15.43 6.65
CA LYS A 33 -46.56 14.95 8.04
C LYS A 33 -45.85 13.61 8.16
N PHE A 34 -45.80 12.85 7.07
CA PHE A 34 -45.13 11.56 6.99
C PHE A 34 -43.74 11.69 6.36
N ASP A 35 -43.42 12.85 5.77
CA ASP A 35 -42.10 13.14 5.19
C ASP A 35 -41.06 13.55 6.25
N TYR A 36 -41.48 13.83 7.49
CA TYR A 36 -40.61 14.09 8.63
C TYR A 36 -40.84 13.05 9.73
N GLY A 37 -39.77 12.63 10.41
CA GLY A 37 -39.87 11.70 11.55
C GLY A 37 -39.36 10.28 11.30
N GLU A 38 -38.39 10.11 10.38
CA GLU A 38 -37.59 8.89 10.39
C GLU A 38 -37.00 8.66 11.79
N THR A 39 -36.98 7.41 12.23
CA THR A 39 -36.30 7.08 13.48
C THR A 39 -34.83 7.49 13.38
N TYR A 40 -34.21 7.82 14.51
CA TYR A 40 -32.78 8.17 14.54
C TYR A 40 -31.91 7.14 13.80
N GLY A 41 -32.25 5.85 13.91
CA GLY A 41 -31.57 4.76 13.20
C GLY A 41 -31.72 4.85 11.68
N ASN A 42 -32.93 5.02 11.17
CA ASN A 42 -33.15 5.15 9.72
C ASN A 42 -32.51 6.41 9.15
N GLN A 43 -32.62 7.54 9.85
CA GLN A 43 -32.08 8.81 9.38
C GLN A 43 -30.54 8.78 9.35
N THR A 44 -29.90 8.24 10.39
CA THR A 44 -28.44 8.09 10.42
C THR A 44 -27.96 7.06 9.39
N ALA A 45 -28.64 5.92 9.24
CA ALA A 45 -28.31 4.93 8.20
C ALA A 45 -28.39 5.55 6.80
N LYS A 46 -29.45 6.30 6.50
CA LYS A 46 -29.60 7.03 5.24
C LYS A 46 -28.48 8.05 5.05
N TYR A 47 -28.21 8.89 6.07
CA TYR A 47 -27.12 9.87 6.03
C TYR A 47 -25.76 9.22 5.72
N PHE A 48 -25.45 8.09 6.38
CA PHE A 48 -24.21 7.37 6.11
C PHE A 48 -24.14 6.83 4.68
N GLN A 49 -25.23 6.30 4.13
CA GLN A 49 -25.27 5.84 2.76
C GLN A 49 -25.15 6.98 1.75
N ASP A 50 -25.84 8.09 1.99
CA ASP A 50 -25.80 9.29 1.14
C ASP A 50 -24.39 9.88 1.14
N TYR A 51 -23.79 10.10 2.32
CA TYR A 51 -22.41 10.57 2.46
C TYR A 51 -21.40 9.63 1.79
N ARG A 52 -21.54 8.32 2.01
CA ARG A 52 -20.70 7.31 1.36
C ARG A 52 -20.83 7.37 -0.16
N SER A 53 -22.06 7.50 -0.68
CA SER A 53 -22.31 7.59 -2.12
C SER A 53 -21.69 8.85 -2.72
N SER A 54 -21.80 10.01 -2.05
CA SER A 54 -21.21 11.27 -2.51
C SER A 54 -19.68 11.23 -2.50
N VAL A 55 -19.09 10.62 -1.47
CA VAL A 55 -17.64 10.45 -1.39
C VAL A 55 -17.17 9.51 -2.51
N LEU A 56 -17.84 8.38 -2.72
CA LEU A 56 -17.46 7.43 -3.77
C LEU A 56 -17.63 7.98 -5.19
N THR A 57 -18.68 8.78 -5.46
CA THR A 57 -18.86 9.43 -6.75
C THR A 57 -17.81 10.53 -6.97
N SER A 58 -17.49 11.32 -5.94
CA SER A 58 -16.43 12.33 -6.02
C SER A 58 -15.02 11.74 -6.10
N ALA A 59 -14.79 10.55 -5.55
CA ALA A 59 -13.51 9.85 -5.61
C ALA A 59 -13.20 9.24 -6.99
N ALA A 60 -14.18 9.20 -7.90
CA ALA A 60 -13.99 8.83 -9.30
C ALA A 60 -13.46 10.00 -10.16
N ASP A 61 -13.38 11.21 -9.61
CA ASP A 61 -12.73 12.36 -10.25
C ASP A 61 -11.20 12.13 -10.28
N PRO A 62 -10.54 12.21 -11.46
CA PRO A 62 -9.07 12.19 -11.59
C PRO A 62 -8.34 13.21 -10.73
N TYR A 63 -9.03 14.26 -10.25
CA TYR A 63 -8.47 15.31 -9.41
C TYR A 63 -8.60 15.07 -7.89
N SER A 64 -9.20 13.95 -7.46
CA SER A 64 -9.29 13.58 -6.04
C SER A 64 -7.93 13.12 -5.50
N LYS A 65 -7.42 13.80 -4.47
CA LYS A 65 -6.08 13.58 -3.89
C LYS A 65 -5.94 12.29 -3.05
N GLY A 66 -7.02 11.53 -2.89
CA GLY A 66 -7.02 10.28 -2.15
C GLY A 66 -7.44 9.14 -3.06
N GLY A 67 -6.50 8.28 -3.44
CA GLY A 67 -6.81 7.08 -4.21
C GLY A 67 -7.90 6.23 -3.55
N SER A 68 -8.68 5.51 -4.36
CA SER A 68 -9.76 4.64 -3.88
C SER A 68 -9.19 3.39 -3.21
N PHE A 69 -9.36 3.27 -1.89
CA PHE A 69 -9.01 2.06 -1.13
C PHE A 69 -10.22 1.11 -1.08
N PRO A 70 -10.18 -0.05 -1.77
CA PRO A 70 -11.29 -0.99 -1.77
C PRO A 70 -11.50 -1.57 -0.37
N THR A 71 -12.68 -1.35 0.20
CA THR A 71 -13.14 -1.97 1.44
C THR A 71 -14.03 -3.18 1.13
N LEU A 72 -14.27 -4.05 2.12
CA LEU A 72 -15.15 -5.23 1.99
C LEU A 72 -16.56 -4.89 1.46
N TYR A 73 -17.02 -3.66 1.72
CA TYR A 73 -18.34 -3.18 1.32
C TYR A 73 -18.33 -2.36 0.01
N SER A 74 -17.19 -2.31 -0.70
CA SER A 74 -17.11 -1.63 -1.99
C SER A 74 -17.98 -2.33 -3.04
N HIS A 75 -18.87 -1.59 -3.68
CA HIS A 75 -19.80 -2.11 -4.69
C HIS A 75 -19.19 -2.16 -6.10
N ASN A 76 -17.96 -1.71 -6.28
CA ASN A 76 -17.28 -1.74 -7.58
C ASN A 76 -16.42 -3.01 -7.70
N PRO A 77 -16.79 -3.97 -8.58
CA PRO A 77 -16.07 -5.23 -8.74
C PRO A 77 -14.63 -5.04 -9.25
N ASP A 78 -14.37 -4.04 -10.10
CA ASP A 78 -13.04 -3.81 -10.67
C ASP A 78 -12.02 -3.41 -9.59
N LEU A 79 -12.46 -2.66 -8.58
CA LEU A 79 -11.64 -2.28 -7.43
C LEU A 79 -11.37 -3.48 -6.50
N VAL A 80 -12.33 -4.40 -6.35
CA VAL A 80 -12.19 -5.59 -5.50
C VAL A 80 -11.27 -6.63 -6.16
N ILE A 81 -11.42 -6.82 -7.47
CA ILE A 81 -10.62 -7.78 -8.26
C ILE A 81 -9.16 -7.31 -8.34
N SER A 82 -8.91 -6.03 -8.65
CA SER A 82 -7.56 -5.47 -8.73
C SER A 82 -6.82 -5.44 -7.38
N ASN A 83 -7.53 -5.41 -6.25
CA ASN A 83 -6.89 -5.48 -4.93
C ASN A 83 -6.35 -6.89 -4.63
N ARG A 84 -7.06 -7.95 -5.06
CA ARG A 84 -6.62 -9.34 -4.87
C ARG A 84 -5.33 -9.62 -5.65
N THR A 85 -5.24 -9.16 -6.90
CA THR A 85 -4.02 -9.31 -7.70
C THR A 85 -2.86 -8.53 -7.10
N ARG A 86 -3.05 -7.26 -6.72
CA ARG A 86 -1.99 -6.42 -6.11
C ARG A 86 -1.46 -6.97 -4.78
N THR A 87 -2.34 -7.48 -3.91
CA THR A 87 -1.92 -8.05 -2.62
C THR A 87 -1.23 -9.41 -2.79
N GLN A 88 -1.67 -10.22 -3.76
CA GLN A 88 -1.01 -11.46 -4.10
C GLN A 88 0.36 -11.21 -4.73
N ASP A 89 0.47 -10.31 -5.70
CA ASP A 89 1.73 -9.94 -6.35
C ASP A 89 2.72 -9.37 -5.34
N SER A 90 2.26 -8.49 -4.44
CA SER A 90 3.11 -7.98 -3.35
C SER A 90 3.64 -9.09 -2.43
N ARG A 91 2.85 -10.14 -2.16
CA ARG A 91 3.30 -11.30 -1.38
C ARG A 91 4.24 -12.20 -2.16
N LEU A 92 3.99 -12.41 -3.45
CA LEU A 92 4.82 -13.24 -4.33
C LEU A 92 6.18 -12.59 -4.61
N LEU A 93 6.21 -11.26 -4.74
CA LEU A 93 7.40 -10.45 -4.99
C LEU A 93 8.12 -10.00 -3.70
N ALA A 94 7.62 -10.41 -2.52
CA ALA A 94 8.26 -10.05 -1.26
C ALA A 94 9.68 -10.67 -1.20
N PRO A 95 10.73 -9.86 -0.99
CA PRO A 95 12.09 -10.37 -0.90
C PRO A 95 12.22 -11.32 0.29
N ARG A 96 12.86 -12.46 0.07
CA ARG A 96 13.16 -13.44 1.12
C ARG A 96 14.55 -13.15 1.67
N TYR A 97 14.62 -12.60 2.87
CA TYR A 97 15.88 -12.38 3.57
C TYR A 97 16.23 -13.60 4.42
N GLN A 98 17.51 -14.01 4.41
CA GLN A 98 18.08 -14.94 5.37
C GLN A 98 19.00 -14.16 6.29
N LEU A 99 18.77 -14.23 7.59
CA LEU A 99 19.65 -13.61 8.58
C LEU A 99 20.92 -14.47 8.70
N SER A 100 22.08 -13.85 8.56
CA SER A 100 23.38 -14.47 8.83
C SER A 100 24.13 -13.63 9.85
N ASN A 101 24.87 -14.29 10.74
CA ASN A 101 25.75 -13.60 11.70
C ASN A 101 27.13 -13.27 11.10
N VAL A 102 27.32 -13.55 9.81
CA VAL A 102 28.59 -13.37 9.13
C VAL A 102 28.53 -12.07 8.36
N ASP A 103 29.25 -11.05 8.83
CA ASP A 103 29.50 -9.86 8.03
C ASP A 103 30.48 -10.22 6.89
N HIS A 104 29.97 -10.23 5.66
CA HIS A 104 30.74 -10.63 4.49
C HIS A 104 31.79 -9.57 4.12
N ASN A 105 31.52 -8.29 4.37
CA ASN A 105 32.45 -7.21 4.06
C ASN A 105 33.67 -7.28 4.99
N SER A 106 33.44 -7.41 6.31
CA SER A 106 34.54 -7.56 7.27
C SER A 106 35.34 -8.86 7.06
N LYS A 107 34.71 -9.91 6.53
CA LYS A 107 35.38 -11.19 6.27
C LYS A 107 36.49 -11.03 5.21
N GLU A 108 36.22 -10.28 4.14
CA GLU A 108 37.21 -10.04 3.09
C GLU A 108 38.40 -9.21 3.61
N GLU A 109 38.12 -8.17 4.39
CA GLU A 109 39.15 -7.34 5.03
C GLU A 109 40.06 -8.17 5.95
N LEU A 110 39.48 -9.05 6.77
CA LEU A 110 40.24 -9.94 7.66
C LEU A 110 41.13 -10.91 6.88
N TYR A 111 40.64 -11.48 5.77
CA TYR A 111 41.48 -12.35 4.93
C TYR A 111 42.63 -11.60 4.28
N GLN A 112 42.37 -10.41 3.75
CA GLN A 112 43.41 -9.56 3.15
C GLN A 112 44.46 -9.17 4.18
N PHE A 113 44.03 -8.72 5.36
CA PHE A 113 44.92 -8.38 6.47
C PHE A 113 45.80 -9.57 6.88
N ASN A 114 45.21 -10.75 7.09
CA ASN A 114 45.97 -11.95 7.43
C ASN A 114 46.97 -12.31 6.31
N THR A 115 46.56 -12.24 5.04
CA THR A 115 47.43 -12.52 3.90
C THR A 115 48.65 -11.59 3.88
N LEU A 116 48.43 -10.28 4.04
CA LEU A 116 49.51 -9.29 4.11
C LEU A 116 50.41 -9.51 5.32
N ALA A 117 49.84 -9.85 6.48
CA ALA A 117 50.60 -10.14 7.69
C ALA A 117 51.50 -11.38 7.52
N GLN A 118 51.01 -12.44 6.85
CA GLN A 118 51.84 -13.62 6.54
C GLN A 118 52.94 -13.28 5.53
N ALA A 119 52.64 -12.51 4.47
CA ALA A 119 53.66 -12.08 3.51
C ALA A 119 54.76 -11.23 4.17
N HIS A 120 54.39 -10.37 5.13
CA HIS A 120 55.38 -9.64 5.92
C HIS A 120 56.21 -10.57 6.82
N ARG A 121 55.59 -11.61 7.40
CA ARG A 121 56.29 -12.60 8.25
C ARG A 121 57.42 -13.32 7.52
N GLU A 122 57.29 -13.58 6.22
CA GLU A 122 58.35 -14.17 5.37
C GLU A 122 59.65 -13.34 5.32
N HIS A 123 59.60 -12.05 5.67
CA HIS A 123 60.80 -11.21 5.74
C HIS A 123 61.63 -11.48 6.99
N TYR A 124 61.01 -11.99 8.06
CA TYR A 124 61.71 -12.34 9.31
C TYR A 124 62.10 -13.81 9.39
N THR A 125 61.65 -14.64 8.45
CA THR A 125 62.08 -16.04 8.41
C THR A 125 63.53 -16.13 7.99
N ASP A 126 64.32 -16.90 8.74
CA ASP A 126 65.72 -17.14 8.40
C ASP A 126 65.84 -17.89 7.06
N LYS A 127 66.56 -17.30 6.10
CA LYS A 127 66.84 -17.88 4.78
C LYS A 127 68.21 -18.55 4.72
N SER A 128 69.04 -18.39 5.75
CA SER A 128 70.42 -18.92 5.79
C SER A 128 70.47 -20.41 6.10
N GLY A 129 69.40 -20.98 6.68
CA GLY A 129 69.33 -22.38 7.07
C GLY A 129 70.21 -22.72 8.27
N THR A 130 70.74 -21.71 8.96
CA THR A 130 71.65 -21.89 10.10
C THR A 130 70.90 -21.92 11.43
N VAL A 131 69.72 -21.28 11.49
CA VAL A 131 68.92 -21.20 12.72
C VAL A 131 67.98 -22.41 12.83
N LYS A 132 68.07 -23.12 13.94
CA LYS A 132 67.17 -24.25 14.27
C LYS A 132 65.76 -23.73 14.60
N SER A 133 64.73 -24.42 14.13
CA SER A 133 63.33 -24.09 14.47
C SER A 133 63.06 -24.31 15.96
N VAL A 134 62.19 -23.47 16.54
CA VAL A 134 61.77 -23.59 17.94
C VAL A 134 60.37 -24.19 17.98
N ASP A 135 60.24 -25.39 18.54
CA ASP A 135 58.98 -26.15 18.60
C ASP A 135 57.83 -25.35 19.23
N TYR A 136 58.13 -24.51 20.22
CA TYR A 136 57.14 -23.66 20.90
C TYR A 136 56.39 -22.71 19.95
N PHE A 137 57.05 -22.21 18.89
CA PHE A 137 56.45 -21.29 17.93
C PHE A 137 55.93 -21.99 16.67
N SER A 138 56.01 -23.32 16.61
CA SER A 138 55.47 -24.10 15.50
C SER A 138 53.95 -24.22 15.64
N ILE A 139 53.23 -23.85 14.58
CA ILE A 139 51.78 -24.05 14.53
C ILE A 139 51.55 -25.54 14.32
N PRO A 140 50.71 -26.21 15.14
CA PRO A 140 50.46 -27.64 14.96
C PRO A 140 49.81 -27.89 13.59
N GLU A 141 50.48 -28.68 12.77
CA GLU A 141 49.95 -29.11 11.47
C GLU A 141 48.72 -30.02 11.66
N SER A 142 47.81 -30.00 10.69
CA SER A 142 46.70 -30.95 10.68
C SER A 142 47.23 -32.38 10.60
N LEU A 143 46.50 -33.33 11.19
CA LEU A 143 46.86 -34.76 11.17
C LEU A 143 47.06 -35.27 9.72
N GLU A 144 46.22 -34.81 8.79
CA GLU A 144 46.33 -35.15 7.37
C GLU A 144 47.67 -34.71 6.76
N ALA A 145 48.08 -33.46 7.02
CA ALA A 145 49.37 -32.94 6.57
C ALA A 145 50.54 -33.72 7.19
N GLN A 146 50.45 -34.06 8.47
CA GLN A 146 51.45 -34.89 9.16
C GLN A 146 51.55 -36.30 8.55
N MET A 147 50.42 -36.93 8.25
CA MET A 147 50.38 -38.26 7.62
C MET A 147 50.98 -38.24 6.23
N LYS A 148 50.65 -37.23 5.41
CA LYS A 148 51.21 -37.08 4.07
C LYS A 148 52.74 -36.88 4.06
N ARG A 149 53.28 -36.18 5.07
CA ARG A 149 54.73 -36.01 5.25
C ARG A 149 55.41 -37.31 5.68
N LYS A 150 54.80 -38.07 6.59
CA LYS A 150 55.35 -39.36 7.08
C LYS A 150 55.24 -40.49 6.06
N PHE A 151 54.18 -40.47 5.26
CA PHE A 151 53.88 -41.49 4.26
C PHE A 151 53.62 -40.82 2.91
N PRO A 152 54.67 -40.31 2.23
CA PRO A 152 54.53 -39.80 0.89
C PRO A 152 54.14 -40.95 -0.05
N SER A 153 53.07 -40.74 -0.82
CA SER A 153 52.62 -41.65 -1.89
C SER A 153 53.59 -41.69 -3.05
#